data_AF-A0A0X8JID0-F1
#
_entry.id   AF-A0A0X8JID0-F1
#
_cell.length_a   1.000
_cell.length_b   1.000
_cell.length_c   1.000
_cell.angle_alpha   90.00
_cell.angle_beta   90.00
_cell.angle_gamma   90.00
#
_symmetry.space_group_name_H-M   'P 1'
#
loop_
_entity.id
_entity.type
_entity.pdbx_description
1 polymer ?
#
loop_
_entity_poly.entity_id
_entity_poly.type
_entity_poly.pdbx_seq_one_letter_code
_entity_poly.pdbx_strand_id
1 'polypeptide(L)'
;MKHLLLWAAIAGCLVVPLTVLAWDGFDAATTDLVEITPDRLPSQGDTVDVRNYDTDTSQTCLVETVTRNARTVEVVVRTPKGLKRTLVMEGR
;
A
#
# COMPACT_ATOMS: atom_id res chain seq x y z
N MET A 1 -29.09 -28.04 -30.36
CA MET A 1 -28.53 -28.20 -29.00
C MET A 1 -27.00 -28.39 -29.06
N LYS A 2 -26.23 -27.41 -29.56
CA LYS A 2 -24.75 -27.46 -29.60
C LYS A 2 -24.03 -26.11 -29.37
N HIS A 3 -24.77 -24.99 -29.32
CA HIS A 3 -24.19 -23.65 -29.15
C HIS A 3 -24.36 -23.07 -27.73
N LEU A 4 -25.10 -23.76 -26.86
CA LEU A 4 -25.40 -23.32 -25.49
C LEU A 4 -24.28 -23.61 -24.49
N LEU A 5 -23.25 -24.37 -24.88
CA LEU A 5 -22.13 -24.74 -24.00
C LEU A 5 -20.89 -23.82 -24.15
N LEU A 6 -20.83 -22.98 -25.18
CA LEU A 6 -19.65 -22.15 -25.46
C LEU A 6 -19.67 -20.77 -24.77
N TRP A 7 -20.83 -20.34 -24.25
CA TRP A 7 -20.96 -19.03 -23.60
C TRP A 7 -20.74 -19.05 -22.08
N ALA A 8 -20.70 -20.23 -21.47
CA ALA A 8 -20.39 -20.36 -20.04
C ALA A 8 -18.88 -20.23 -19.73
N ALA A 9 -18.01 -20.26 -20.75
CA ALA A 9 -16.55 -20.25 -20.57
C ALA A 9 -15.93 -18.84 -20.43
N ILE A 10 -16.66 -17.77 -20.74
CA ILE A 10 -16.13 -16.39 -20.73
C ILE A 10 -16.55 -15.61 -19.48
N ALA A 11 -17.57 -16.09 -18.74
CA ALA A 11 -18.05 -15.46 -17.51
C ALA A 11 -17.23 -15.86 -16.25
N GLY A 12 -16.20 -16.69 -16.42
CA GLY A 12 -15.14 -16.86 -15.43
C GLY A 12 -14.19 -15.68 -15.52
N CYS A 13 -14.64 -14.49 -15.11
CA CYS A 13 -13.74 -13.39 -14.79
C CYS A 13 -12.64 -13.97 -13.90
N LEU A 14 -11.44 -14.13 -14.46
CA LEU A 14 -10.20 -14.25 -13.72
C LEU A 14 -10.12 -13.01 -12.83
N VAL A 15 -10.75 -13.06 -11.66
CA VAL A 15 -10.34 -12.26 -10.51
C VAL A 15 -9.05 -12.93 -10.06
N VAL A 16 -7.99 -12.73 -10.85
CA VAL A 16 -6.65 -13.04 -10.37
C VAL A 16 -6.49 -12.12 -9.16
N PRO A 17 -6.24 -12.65 -7.95
CA PRO A 17 -5.80 -11.78 -6.88
C PRO A 17 -4.54 -11.10 -7.41
N LEU A 18 -4.65 -9.81 -7.71
CA LEU A 18 -3.46 -9.00 -7.94
C LEU A 18 -2.72 -9.13 -6.62
N THR A 19 -1.60 -9.85 -6.65
CA THR A 19 -0.61 -9.77 -5.57
C THR A 19 -0.18 -8.32 -5.58
N VAL A 20 -0.88 -7.51 -4.78
CA VAL A 20 -0.47 -6.16 -4.52
C VAL A 20 0.78 -6.33 -3.69
N LEU A 21 1.92 -6.22 -4.36
CA LEU A 21 3.18 -6.10 -3.67
C LEU A 21 3.00 -4.94 -2.68
N ALA A 22 3.40 -5.15 -1.43
CA ALA A 22 3.43 -4.12 -0.40
C ALA A 22 4.89 -3.83 0.02
N TRP A 23 5.15 -2.61 0.46
CA TRP A 23 6.48 -2.14 0.86
C TRP A 23 6.55 -2.02 2.38
N ASP A 24 7.48 -2.74 2.99
CA ASP A 24 7.53 -2.88 4.45
C ASP A 24 8.36 -1.79 5.13
N GLY A 25 8.01 -1.50 6.38
CA GLY A 25 8.64 -0.50 7.21
C GLY A 25 8.08 -0.47 8.63
N PHE A 26 8.32 0.65 9.32
CA PHE A 26 7.75 0.90 10.64
C PHE A 26 7.30 2.36 10.79
N ASP A 27 6.34 2.60 11.68
CA ASP A 27 5.96 3.95 12.09
C ASP A 27 6.99 4.49 13.09
N ALA A 28 7.58 5.65 12.81
CA ALA A 28 8.63 6.23 13.65
C ALA A 28 8.13 6.66 15.04
N ALA A 29 6.83 6.95 15.21
CA ALA A 29 6.26 7.39 16.47
C ALA A 29 5.83 6.23 17.37
N THR A 30 5.26 5.16 16.79
CA THR A 30 4.75 4.01 17.57
C THR A 30 5.67 2.81 17.55
N THR A 31 6.62 2.74 16.61
CA THR A 31 7.45 1.58 16.28
C THR A 31 6.70 0.37 15.75
N ASP A 32 5.41 0.53 15.48
CA ASP A 32 4.57 -0.52 14.89
C ASP A 32 5.06 -0.86 13.48
N LEU A 33 5.00 -2.15 13.13
CA LEU A 33 5.32 -2.59 11.78
C LEU A 33 4.20 -2.17 10.83
N VAL A 34 4.58 -1.64 9.67
CA VAL A 34 3.62 -1.16 8.67
C VAL A 34 4.00 -1.62 7.27
N GLU A 35 3.01 -1.73 6.41
CA GLU A 35 3.19 -1.89 4.97
C GLU A 35 2.51 -0.75 4.21
N ILE A 36 3.15 -0.29 3.13
CA ILE A 36 2.61 0.67 2.18
C ILE A 36 2.24 -0.03 0.88
N THR A 37 1.00 0.17 0.43
CA THR A 37 0.51 -0.25 -0.86
C THR A 37 0.24 0.95 -1.77
N PRO A 38 0.67 0.93 -3.04
CA PRO A 38 1.40 -0.15 -3.74
C PRO A 38 2.91 -0.17 -3.41
N ASP A 39 3.56 -1.32 -3.60
CA ASP A 39 5.01 -1.53 -3.46
C ASP A 39 5.81 -0.86 -4.58
N ARG A 40 5.89 0.46 -4.47
CA ARG A 40 6.77 1.31 -5.24
C ARG A 40 7.07 2.53 -4.41
N LEU A 41 8.17 3.20 -4.73
CA LEU A 41 8.44 4.49 -4.12
C LEU A 41 7.33 5.50 -4.52
N PRO A 42 6.56 6.05 -3.57
CA PRO A 42 5.56 7.06 -3.88
C PRO A 42 6.20 8.43 -4.14
N SER A 43 5.45 9.31 -4.77
CA SER A 43 5.78 10.73 -4.93
C SER A 43 4.95 11.59 -3.97
N GLN A 44 5.44 12.80 -3.69
CA GLN A 44 4.65 13.78 -2.95
C GLN A 44 3.33 14.07 -3.69
N GLY A 45 2.21 14.05 -2.96
CA GLY A 45 0.86 14.19 -3.50
C GLY A 45 0.18 12.87 -3.86
N ASP A 46 0.91 11.75 -3.87
CA ASP A 46 0.31 10.44 -4.09
C ASP A 46 -0.58 10.02 -2.90
N THR A 47 -1.53 9.15 -3.18
CA THR A 47 -2.30 8.45 -2.16
C THR A 47 -1.80 7.02 -2.05
N VAL A 48 -1.56 6.57 -0.82
CA VAL A 48 -1.09 5.21 -0.51
C VAL A 48 -1.93 4.61 0.60
N ASP A 49 -2.10 3.29 0.58
CA ASP A 49 -2.74 2.57 1.68
C ASP A 49 -1.66 2.13 2.67
N VAL A 50 -1.81 2.55 3.93
CA VAL A 50 -0.90 2.18 5.01
C VAL A 50 -1.62 1.18 5.91
N ARG A 51 -1.10 -0.04 6.02
CA ARG A 51 -1.60 -1.03 6.97
C ARG A 51 -0.64 -1.11 8.16
N ASN A 52 -1.22 -1.14 9.35
CA ASN A 52 -0.52 -1.45 10.60
C ASN A 52 -0.72 -2.93 10.91
N TYR A 53 0.38 -3.67 11.10
CA TYR A 53 0.33 -5.11 11.35
C TYR A 53 -0.13 -5.45 12.77
N ASP A 54 0.21 -4.62 13.75
CA ASP A 54 -0.13 -4.85 15.16
C ASP A 54 -1.63 -4.69 15.41
N THR A 55 -2.27 -3.73 14.75
CA THR A 55 -3.71 -3.47 14.87
C THR A 55 -4.55 -4.11 13.76
N ASP A 56 -3.90 -4.65 12.72
CA ASP A 56 -4.53 -5.13 11.48
C ASP A 56 -5.48 -4.10 10.83
N THR A 57 -5.12 -2.82 10.91
CA THR A 57 -5.93 -1.73 10.35
C THR A 57 -5.24 -1.09 9.16
N SER A 58 -6.00 -0.88 8.08
CA SER A 58 -5.54 -0.15 6.89
C SER A 58 -6.16 1.24 6.82
N GLN A 59 -5.37 2.20 6.36
CA GLN A 59 -5.80 3.58 6.16
C GLN A 59 -5.15 4.19 4.92
N THR A 60 -5.99 4.69 4.02
CA THR A 60 -5.57 5.49 2.87
C THR A 60 -5.05 6.85 3.33
N CYS A 61 -3.81 7.18 2.99
CA CYS A 61 -3.11 8.39 3.42
C CYS A 61 -2.52 9.17 2.23
N LEU A 62 -2.41 10.49 2.39
CA LEU A 62 -1.77 11.37 1.40
C LEU A 62 -0.28 11.51 1.70
N VAL A 63 0.59 11.30 0.72
CA VAL A 63 2.03 11.47 0.87
C VAL A 63 2.39 12.96 0.84
N GLU A 64 2.97 13.45 1.93
CA GLU A 64 3.43 14.84 2.04
C GLU A 64 4.89 15.01 1.65
N THR A 65 5.76 14.06 1.99
CA THR A 65 7.20 14.18 1.77
C THR A 65 7.82 12.80 1.67
N VAL A 66 8.84 12.66 0.83
CA VAL A 66 9.60 11.43 0.63
C VAL A 66 11.08 11.77 0.64
N THR A 67 11.82 11.16 1.56
CA THR A 67 13.25 11.42 1.76
C THR A 67 14.01 10.10 1.69
N ARG A 68 14.90 9.96 0.70
CA ARG A 68 15.77 8.79 0.56
C ARG A 68 17.02 8.97 1.43
N ASN A 69 17.28 8.01 2.31
CA ASN A 69 18.50 7.90 3.09
C ASN A 69 19.40 6.80 2.52
N ALA A 70 20.56 6.55 3.16
CA ALA A 70 21.52 5.55 2.69
C ALA A 70 21.00 4.11 2.69
N ARG A 71 20.04 3.77 3.57
CA ARG A 71 19.51 2.39 3.74
C ARG A 71 17.99 2.31 3.85
N THR A 72 17.32 3.44 3.97
CA THR A 72 15.88 3.52 4.23
C THR A 72 15.29 4.67 3.43
N VAL A 73 13.96 4.70 3.36
CA VAL A 73 13.24 5.85 2.84
C VAL A 73 12.25 6.31 3.90
N GLU A 74 12.29 7.58 4.25
CA GLU A 74 11.28 8.20 5.10
C GLU A 74 10.13 8.72 4.24
N VAL A 75 8.91 8.30 4.58
CA VAL A 75 7.67 8.74 3.93
C VAL A 75 6.81 9.41 4.98
N VAL A 76 6.60 10.71 4.85
CA VAL A 76 5.67 11.45 5.69
C VAL A 76 4.30 11.40 5.04
N VAL A 77 3.31 10.87 5.76
CA VAL A 77 1.94 10.74 5.28
C VAL A 77 0.97 11.51 6.16
N ARG A 78 -0.08 12.06 5.55
CA ARG A 78 -1.22 12.68 6.24
C ARG A 78 -2.42 11.76 6.17
N THR A 79 -2.95 11.41 7.33
CA THR A 79 -4.20 10.65 7.46
C THR A 79 -5.41 11.50 7.06
N PRO A 80 -6.56 10.86 6.75
CA PRO A 80 -7.85 11.53 6.55
C PRO A 80 -8.28 12.45 7.69
N LYS A 81 -7.81 12.19 8.92
CA LYS A 81 -8.07 13.04 10.10
C LYS A 81 -7.13 14.24 10.20
N GLY A 82 -6.22 14.42 9.24
CA GLY A 82 -5.24 15.49 9.22
C GLY A 82 -3.97 15.22 10.05
N LEU A 83 -3.89 14.08 10.75
CA LEU A 83 -2.70 13.69 11.51
C LEU A 83 -1.56 13.31 10.56
N LYS A 84 -0.34 13.77 10.85
CA LYS A 84 0.88 13.38 10.14
C LYS A 84 1.55 12.20 10.83
N ARG A 85 2.06 11.26 10.03
CA ARG A 85 2.85 10.11 10.47
C ARG A 85 4.14 10.06 9.65
N THR A 86 5.23 9.63 10.27
CA THR A 86 6.51 9.38 9.58
C THR A 86 6.73 7.89 9.52
N LEU A 87 6.79 7.35 8.31
CA LEU A 87 6.99 5.93 8.06
C LEU A 87 8.42 5.73 7.57
N VAL A 88 9.19 4.86 8.22
CA VAL A 88 10.54 4.50 7.81
C VAL A 88 10.45 3.18 7.08
N MET A 89 10.65 3.26 5.77
CA MET A 89 10.46 2.15 4.86
C MET A 89 11.80 1.54 4.43
N GLU A 90 11.78 0.26 4.06
CA GLU A 90 12.97 -0.44 3.55
C GLU A 90 13.60 0.28 2.36
N GLY A 91 14.94 0.36 2.32
CA GLY A 91 15.65 1.01 1.22
C GLY A 91 15.42 0.33 -0.13
N ARG A 92 15.39 1.13 -1.19
CA ARG A 92 15.31 0.69 -2.58
C ARG A 92 16.41 1.28 -3.44
#